data_AF-A0A317Z602-F1
#
_entry.id   AF-A0A317Z602-F1
#
_cell.length_a   1.000
_cell.length_b   1.000
_cell.length_c   1.000
_cell.angle_alpha   90.00
_cell.angle_beta   90.00
_cell.angle_gamma   90.00
#
_symmetry.space_group_name_H-M   'P 1'
#
loop_
_entity.id
_entity.type
_entity.pdbx_description
1 polymer ?
#
loop_
_entity_poly.entity_id
_entity_poly.type
_entity_poly.pdbx_seq_one_letter_code
_entity_poly.pdbx_strand_id
1 'polypeptide(L)' 'AIDGKWLMQAFQLKGGPWIKDVLRQVECAVIQRQVNNQTEAIIEWVRTHVKIS' A
#
# COMPACT_ATOMS: atom_id res chain seq x y z
N ALA A 1 -9.52 3.74 -2.27
CA ALA A 1 -8.49 4.47 -3.03
C ALA A 1 -7.62 3.54 -3.87
N ILE A 2 -7.08 2.44 -3.31
CA ILE A 2 -6.27 1.47 -4.08
C ILE A 2 -6.73 0.02 -3.87
N ASP A 3 -6.29 -0.88 -4.76
CA ASP A 3 -6.42 -2.33 -4.65
C ASP A 3 -5.07 -3.02 -4.95
N GLY A 4 -5.06 -4.35 -4.98
CA GLY A 4 -3.84 -5.11 -5.29
C GLY A 4 -3.29 -4.87 -6.70
N LYS A 5 -4.13 -4.52 -7.68
CA LYS A 5 -3.66 -4.22 -9.05
C LYS A 5 -2.88 -2.91 -9.08
N TRP A 6 -3.36 -1.90 -8.36
CA TRP A 6 -2.63 -0.64 -8.18
C TRP A 6 -1.25 -0.87 -7.56
N LEU A 7 -1.16 -1.70 -6.52
CA LEU A 7 0.13 -2.03 -5.89
C LEU A 7 1.07 -2.75 -6.87
N MET A 8 0.58 -3.77 -7.60
CA MET A 8 1.41 -4.46 -8.60
C MET A 8 1.95 -3.50 -9.66
N GLN A 9 1.14 -2.56 -10.14
CA GLN A 9 1.55 -1.56 -11.13
C GLN A 9 2.55 -0.54 -10.53
N ALA A 10 2.27 -0.01 -9.34
CA ALA A 10 3.11 1.01 -8.70
C ALA A 10 4.50 0.49 -8.31
N PHE A 11 4.59 -0.77 -7.90
CA PHE A 11 5.84 -1.40 -7.48
C PHE A 11 6.48 -2.28 -8.57
N GLN A 12 5.82 -2.44 -9.71
CA GLN A 12 6.25 -3.33 -10.81
C GLN A 12 6.53 -4.77 -10.34
N LEU A 13 5.75 -5.24 -9.37
CA LEU A 13 5.88 -6.57 -8.79
C LEU A 13 4.72 -7.47 -9.24
N LYS A 14 5.01 -8.75 -9.42
CA LYS A 14 3.96 -9.76 -9.66
C LYS A 14 3.11 -9.97 -8.41
N GLY A 15 1.91 -10.47 -8.64
CA GLY A 15 0.99 -10.87 -7.57
C GLY A 15 1.64 -11.84 -6.59
N GLY A 16 1.38 -11.65 -5.30
CA GLY A 16 1.91 -12.51 -4.25
C GLY A 16 1.33 -12.18 -2.87
N PRO A 17 1.68 -12.99 -1.85
CA PRO A 17 1.18 -12.81 -0.48
C PRO A 17 1.43 -11.40 0.08
N TRP A 18 2.53 -10.76 -0.32
CA TRP A 18 2.92 -9.41 0.07
C TRP A 18 1.82 -8.37 -0.14
N ILE A 19 0.96 -8.53 -1.16
CA ILE A 19 -0.15 -7.60 -1.42
C ILE A 19 -1.09 -7.52 -0.22
N LYS A 20 -1.41 -8.66 0.39
CA LYS A 20 -2.30 -8.72 1.55
C LYS A 20 -1.68 -8.00 2.75
N ASP A 21 -0.37 -8.15 2.94
CA ASP A 21 0.35 -7.54 4.06
C ASP A 21 0.50 -6.02 3.88
N VAL A 22 0.73 -5.56 2.65
CA VAL A 22 0.76 -4.12 2.32
C VAL A 22 -0.64 -3.51 2.52
N LEU A 23 -1.69 -4.14 1.98
CA LEU A 23 -3.06 -3.62 2.11
C LEU A 23 -3.49 -3.54 3.58
N ARG A 24 -3.11 -4.53 4.41
CA ARG A 24 -3.35 -4.47 5.86
C ARG A 24 -2.68 -3.26 6.50
N GLN A 25 -1.41 -3.02 6.20
CA GLN A 25 -0.66 -1.91 6.79
C GLN A 25 -1.24 -0.56 6.38
N VAL A 26 -1.63 -0.42 5.11
CA VAL A 26 -2.32 0.77 4.60
C VAL A 26 -3.64 0.99 5.31
N GLU A 27 -4.46 -0.05 5.48
CA GLU A 27 -5.74 0.04 6.18
C GLU A 27 -5.55 0.54 7.62
N CYS A 28 -4.59 -0.04 8.36
CA CYS A 28 -4.26 0.43 9.70
C CYS A 28 -3.80 1.89 9.71
N ALA A 29 -2.93 2.30 8.79
CA ALA A 29 -2.41 3.67 8.70
C ALA A 29 -3.52 4.69 8.39
N VAL A 30 -4.46 4.34 7.51
CA VAL A 30 -5.62 5.18 7.19
C VAL A 30 -6.55 5.32 8.41
N ILE A 31 -6.86 4.22 9.10
CA ILE A 31 -7.71 4.23 10.30
C ILE A 31 -7.06 5.07 11.41
N GLN A 32 -5.75 4.96 11.57
CA GLN A 32 -4.97 5.73 12.55
C GLN A 32 -4.71 7.18 12.11
N ARG A 33 -5.24 7.61 10.95
CA ARG A 33 -5.04 8.94 10.36
C ARG A 33 -3.57 9.30 10.10
N GLN A 34 -2.72 8.31 9.89
CA GLN A 34 -1.31 8.49 9.51
C GLN A 34 -1.14 8.82 8.02
N VAL A 35 -2.09 8.39 7.19
CA VAL A 35 -2.12 8.70 5.75
C VAL A 35 -3.55 8.96 5.31
N ASN A 36 -3.72 9.91 4.38
CA ASN A 36 -5.02 10.17 3.77
C ASN A 36 -5.43 9.00 2.87
N ASN A 37 -6.73 8.69 2.79
CA ASN A 37 -7.27 7.66 1.91
C ASN A 37 -7.32 8.13 0.44
N GLN A 38 -6.16 8.48 -0.10
CA GLN A 38 -5.93 8.95 -1.48
C GLN A 38 -4.80 8.14 -2.10
N THR A 39 -4.93 7.81 -3.38
CA THR A 39 -4.04 6.87 -4.06
C THR A 39 -2.58 7.29 -4.00
N GLU A 40 -2.27 8.52 -4.37
CA GLU A 40 -0.90 9.04 -4.38
C GLU A 40 -0.28 9.04 -2.99
N ALA A 41 -1.04 9.50 -1.98
CA ALA A 41 -0.59 9.54 -0.59
C ALA A 41 -0.29 8.14 -0.04
N ILE A 42 -1.16 7.16 -0.35
CA ILE A 42 -0.97 5.78 0.06
C ILE A 42 0.27 5.18 -0.60
N ILE A 43 0.46 5.36 -1.91
CA ILE A 43 1.62 4.79 -2.61
C ILE A 43 2.92 5.36 -2.05
N GLU A 44 2.99 6.67 -1.81
CA GLU A 44 4.18 7.29 -1.22
C GLU A 44 4.42 6.79 0.22
N TRP A 45 3.36 6.67 1.02
CA TRP A 45 3.47 6.12 2.36
C TRP A 45 3.99 4.67 2.36
N VAL A 46 3.50 3.83 1.43
CA VAL A 46 3.98 2.45 1.28
C VAL A 46 5.46 2.41 0.91
N ARG A 47 5.92 3.25 -0.04
CA ARG A 47 7.34 3.32 -0.43
C ARG A 47 8.27 3.64 0.73
N THR A 48 7.80 4.46 1.66
CA THR A 48 8.61 5.00 2.76
C THR A 48 8.54 4.14 4.02
N HIS A 49 7.43 3.45 4.28
CA HIS A 49 7.18 2.77 5.55
C HIS A 49 7.09 1.25 5.45
N VAL A 50 6.85 0.70 4.26
CA VAL A 50 6.59 -0.73 4.09
C VAL A 50 7.72 -1.40 3.34
N LYS A 51 8.41 -2.33 4.01
CA LYS A 51 9.42 -3.17 3.38
C LYS A 51 8.73 -4.34 2.64
N ILE A 52 8.70 -4.26 1.32
CA ILE A 52 8.21 -5.35 0.47
C ILE A 52 9.39 -6.31 0.25
N SER A 53 9.23 -7.57 0.66
CA SER A 53 10.25 -8.63 0.57
C SER A 53 9.71 -9.82 -0.25
#